data_AF-A0A3N3E0W5-F1
#
_entry.id   AF-A0A3N3E0W5-F1
#
_cell.length_a   1.000
_cell.length_b   1.000
_cell.length_c   1.000
_cell.angle_alpha   90.00
_cell.angle_beta   90.00
_cell.angle_gamma   90.00
#
_symmetry.space_group_name_H-M   'P 1'
#
loop_
_entity.id
_entity.type
_entity.pdbx_description
1 polymer ?
#
loop_
_entity_poly.entity_id
_entity_poly.type
_entity_poly.pdbx_seq_one_letter_code
_entity_poly.pdbx_strand_id
1 'polypeptide(L)'
;MSRSQILMLLLLSVVFGLGAVYVAKSWMDTQAQPTVKLEEVERHPVLVAANELEPGTILQEKHFTTKLMEVDWIGDKTLKTPQEATGKIVANTIYAGEMISPHRLAMPGEGATLAALIPENKRAVTIRVNDVVGVAGFLLPGNKVDVLNTVSSSKGYANTRTVLKNIKVLAVDQTARTNDNKPVIVRAVTLEVTPKEAEKLLTENSKGDIQLALRNPHEIDQPVVAKRRAPAPSVTVIKGSQASKVRVSN
;
A
#
# COMPACT_ATOMS: atom_id res chain seq x y z
N MET A 1 42.56 -9.79 -90.35
CA MET A 1 41.13 -9.89 -89.97
C MET A 1 40.28 -9.48 -91.16
N SER A 2 39.33 -10.31 -91.58
CA SER A 2 38.37 -9.93 -92.61
C SER A 2 37.35 -8.95 -92.03
N ARG A 3 36.80 -8.05 -92.85
CA ARG A 3 35.77 -7.07 -92.43
C ARG A 3 34.56 -7.75 -91.77
N SER A 4 34.26 -8.99 -92.16
CA SER A 4 33.23 -9.85 -91.57
C SER A 4 33.54 -10.26 -90.13
N GLN A 5 34.81 -10.58 -89.81
CA GLN A 5 35.22 -10.92 -88.43
C GLN A 5 35.10 -9.72 -87.49
N ILE A 6 35.40 -8.51 -87.97
CA ILE A 6 35.28 -7.27 -87.19
C ILE A 6 33.81 -6.95 -86.91
N LEU A 7 32.93 -7.11 -87.92
CA LEU A 7 31.48 -6.95 -87.75
C LEU A 7 30.89 -7.99 -86.78
N MET A 8 31.34 -9.24 -86.84
CA MET A 8 30.87 -10.30 -85.94
C MET A 8 31.30 -10.08 -84.49
N LEU A 9 32.54 -9.62 -84.26
CA LEU A 9 33.03 -9.25 -82.93
C LEU A 9 32.28 -8.05 -82.34
N LEU A 10 31.95 -7.05 -83.18
CA LEU A 10 31.19 -5.87 -82.75
C LEU A 10 29.76 -6.28 -82.33
N LEU A 11 29.10 -7.14 -83.12
CA LEU A 11 27.77 -7.64 -82.82
C LEU A 11 27.76 -8.48 -81.53
N LEU A 12 28.77 -9.34 -81.34
CA LEU A 12 28.94 -10.14 -80.13
C LEU A 12 29.13 -9.28 -78.87
N SER A 13 29.90 -8.20 -78.97
CA SER A 13 30.13 -7.26 -77.86
C SER A 13 28.84 -6.56 -77.43
N VAL A 14 28.01 -6.15 -78.39
CA VAL A 14 26.71 -5.50 -78.10
C VAL A 14 25.76 -6.46 -77.39
N VAL A 15 25.71 -7.72 -77.82
CA VAL A 15 24.87 -8.75 -77.18
C VAL A 15 25.30 -9.01 -75.73
N PHE A 16 26.61 -9.13 -75.49
CA PHE A 16 27.15 -9.31 -74.14
C PHE A 16 26.88 -8.10 -73.24
N GLY A 17 27.00 -6.88 -73.77
CA GLY A 17 26.69 -5.65 -73.04
C GLY A 17 25.22 -5.58 -72.62
N LEU A 18 24.30 -5.89 -73.52
CA LEU A 18 22.86 -5.93 -73.21
C LEU A 18 22.52 -7.04 -72.20
N GLY A 19 23.15 -8.20 -72.32
CA GLY A 19 23.01 -9.30 -71.35
C GLY A 19 23.46 -8.91 -69.95
N ALA A 20 24.60 -8.23 -69.82
CA ALA A 20 25.12 -7.76 -68.53
C ALA A 20 24.21 -6.71 -67.88
N VAL A 21 23.68 -5.77 -68.66
CA VAL A 21 22.72 -4.76 -68.17
C VAL A 21 21.42 -5.41 -67.70
N TYR A 22 20.91 -6.42 -68.42
CA TYR A 22 19.71 -7.15 -68.03
C TYR A 22 19.89 -7.88 -66.70
N VAL A 23 21.01 -8.58 -66.51
CA VAL A 23 21.34 -9.28 -65.26
C VAL A 23 21.57 -8.30 -64.11
N ALA A 24 22.27 -7.19 -64.35
CA ALA A 24 22.49 -6.16 -63.35
C ALA A 24 21.18 -5.53 -62.89
N LYS A 25 20.26 -5.27 -63.83
CA LYS A 25 18.93 -4.75 -63.53
C LYS A 25 18.12 -5.76 -62.71
N SER A 26 18.06 -7.02 -63.13
CA SER A 26 17.29 -8.04 -62.40
C SER A 26 17.83 -8.31 -61.00
N TRP A 27 19.16 -8.25 -60.84
CA TRP A 27 19.80 -8.38 -59.53
C TRP A 27 19.52 -7.18 -58.62
N MET A 28 19.56 -5.96 -59.16
CA MET A 28 19.22 -4.73 -58.42
C MET A 28 17.74 -4.72 -58.01
N ASP A 29 16.83 -5.11 -58.91
CA ASP A 29 15.39 -5.17 -58.63
C ASP A 29 15.06 -6.23 -57.55
N THR A 30 15.86 -7.30 -57.47
CA THR A 30 15.71 -8.35 -56.44
C THR A 30 16.28 -7.92 -55.08
N GLN A 31 17.31 -7.07 -55.04
CA GLN A 31 17.87 -6.49 -53.81
C GLN A 31 17.11 -5.26 -53.32
N ALA A 32 16.45 -4.52 -54.22
CA ALA A 32 15.78 -3.26 -53.92
C ALA A 32 14.36 -3.41 -53.34
N GLN A 33 13.92 -4.63 -53.06
CA GLN A 33 12.78 -4.84 -52.15
C GLN A 33 13.32 -5.09 -50.75
N PRO A 34 13.51 -4.04 -49.92
CA PRO A 34 13.65 -4.25 -48.49
C PRO A 34 12.38 -4.98 -48.05
N THR A 35 12.52 -6.26 -47.75
CA THR A 35 11.52 -7.03 -47.04
C THR A 35 11.44 -6.41 -45.66
N VAL A 36 10.57 -5.40 -45.53
CA VAL A 36 10.15 -4.87 -44.24
C VAL A 36 9.50 -6.06 -43.54
N LYS A 37 10.28 -6.77 -42.74
CA LYS A 37 9.75 -7.62 -41.69
C LYS A 37 9.00 -6.66 -40.77
N LEU A 38 7.71 -6.48 -41.05
CA LEU A 38 6.77 -6.00 -40.07
C LEU A 38 6.86 -7.03 -38.95
N GLU A 39 7.64 -6.75 -37.91
CA GLU A 39 7.40 -7.40 -36.63
C GLU A 39 5.93 -7.15 -36.34
N GLU A 40 5.16 -8.23 -36.40
CA GLU A 40 3.75 -8.21 -36.04
C GLU A 40 3.73 -8.04 -34.53
N VAL A 41 3.88 -6.78 -34.11
CA VAL A 41 3.84 -6.38 -32.71
C VAL A 41 2.48 -6.82 -32.19
N GLU A 42 2.47 -7.86 -31.36
CA GLU A 42 1.25 -8.34 -30.73
C GLU A 42 0.67 -7.20 -29.89
N ARG A 43 -0.61 -6.89 -30.13
CA ARG A 43 -1.32 -5.83 -29.40
C ARG A 43 -2.43 -6.46 -28.57
N HIS A 44 -2.46 -6.13 -27.29
CA HIS A 44 -3.54 -6.54 -26.40
C HIS A 44 -4.43 -5.34 -26.01
N PRO A 45 -5.74 -5.60 -25.79
CA PRO A 45 -6.63 -4.59 -25.26
C PRO A 45 -6.28 -4.28 -23.80
N VAL A 46 -6.13 -3.00 -23.51
CA VAL A 46 -5.84 -2.47 -22.18
C VAL A 46 -6.86 -1.41 -21.82
N LEU A 47 -7.33 -1.44 -20.57
CA LEU A 47 -8.23 -0.44 -20.03
C LEU A 47 -7.44 0.79 -19.57
N VAL A 48 -7.76 1.95 -20.15
CA VAL A 48 -7.15 3.24 -19.80
C VAL A 48 -8.21 4.22 -19.33
N ALA A 49 -7.82 5.18 -18.48
CA ALA A 49 -8.70 6.22 -17.97
C ALA A 49 -9.09 7.19 -19.09
N ALA A 50 -10.39 7.45 -19.27
CA ALA A 50 -10.88 8.38 -20.29
C ALA A 50 -10.67 9.85 -19.89
N ASN A 51 -10.81 10.14 -18.59
CA ASN A 51 -10.62 11.46 -17.98
C ASN A 51 -9.80 11.31 -16.70
N GLU A 52 -9.41 12.42 -16.08
CA GLU A 52 -8.82 12.39 -14.73
C GLU A 52 -9.86 11.90 -13.71
N LEU A 53 -9.44 10.98 -12.84
CA LEU A 53 -10.27 10.33 -11.84
C LEU A 53 -9.72 10.63 -10.46
N GLU A 54 -10.49 11.38 -9.68
CA GLU A 54 -10.14 11.68 -8.30
C GLU A 54 -10.37 10.47 -7.37
N PRO A 55 -9.62 10.37 -6.26
CA PRO A 55 -9.86 9.39 -5.21
C PRO A 55 -11.31 9.44 -4.71
N GLY A 56 -11.92 8.28 -4.50
CA GLY A 56 -13.33 8.15 -4.09
C GLY A 56 -14.32 8.10 -5.25
N THR A 57 -13.88 8.30 -6.50
CA THR A 57 -14.76 8.17 -7.67
C THR A 57 -15.17 6.71 -7.89
N ILE A 58 -16.47 6.45 -8.02
CA ILE A 58 -16.99 5.14 -8.40
C ILE A 58 -16.84 4.97 -9.92
N LEU A 59 -16.17 3.90 -10.32
CA LEU A 59 -15.91 3.56 -11.69
C LEU A 59 -17.19 3.08 -12.41
N GLN A 60 -17.47 3.73 -13.54
CA GLN A 60 -18.60 3.48 -14.43
C GLN A 60 -18.06 3.43 -15.86
N GLU A 61 -18.81 2.84 -16.80
CA GLU A 61 -18.36 2.64 -18.19
C GLU A 61 -17.84 3.91 -18.88
N LYS A 62 -18.34 5.09 -18.50
CA LYS A 62 -17.89 6.38 -19.02
C LYS A 62 -16.48 6.83 -18.58
N HIS A 63 -15.91 6.19 -17.55
CA HIS A 63 -14.64 6.59 -16.94
C HIS A 63 -13.41 5.91 -17.58
N PHE A 64 -13.64 4.91 -18.43
CA PHE A 64 -12.57 4.15 -19.06
C PHE A 64 -12.83 3.95 -20.55
N THR A 65 -11.74 3.75 -21.29
CA THR A 65 -11.75 3.38 -22.69
C THR A 65 -10.74 2.26 -22.92
N THR A 66 -10.98 1.44 -23.93
CA THR A 66 -10.08 0.34 -24.26
C THR A 66 -9.16 0.77 -25.39
N LYS A 67 -7.84 0.65 -25.18
CA LYS A 67 -6.83 0.94 -26.20
C LYS A 67 -6.00 -0.30 -26.48
N LEU A 68 -5.69 -0.54 -27.75
CA LEU A 68 -4.76 -1.59 -28.16
C LEU A 68 -3.33 -1.08 -27.92
N MET A 69 -2.59 -1.78 -27.07
CA MET A 69 -1.21 -1.46 -26.72
C MET A 69 -0.31 -2.67 -26.99
N GLU A 70 0.93 -2.40 -27.33
CA GLU A 70 1.99 -3.39 -27.49
C GLU A 70 2.28 -4.09 -26.16
N VAL A 71 2.48 -5.42 -26.20
CA VAL A 71 2.63 -6.25 -24.98
C VAL A 71 3.74 -5.73 -24.06
N ASP A 72 4.85 -5.25 -24.63
CA ASP A 72 6.01 -4.76 -23.88
C ASP A 72 5.68 -3.55 -22.98
N TRP A 73 4.62 -2.80 -23.28
CA TRP A 73 4.21 -1.61 -22.52
C TRP A 73 3.13 -1.91 -21.50
N ILE A 74 2.59 -3.14 -21.49
CA ILE A 74 1.50 -3.53 -20.60
C ILE A 74 2.11 -4.06 -19.31
N GLY A 75 1.89 -3.35 -18.20
CA GLY A 75 2.26 -3.87 -16.89
C GLY A 75 1.48 -5.15 -16.58
N ASP A 76 2.14 -6.14 -15.94
CA ASP A 76 1.63 -7.49 -15.67
C ASP A 76 0.21 -7.55 -15.08
N LYS A 77 -0.17 -6.52 -14.32
CA LYS A 77 -1.45 -6.42 -13.62
C LYS A 77 -2.33 -5.31 -14.17
N THR A 78 -2.26 -4.99 -15.45
CA THR A 78 -3.17 -3.99 -16.03
C THR A 78 -4.53 -4.62 -16.34
N LEU A 79 -5.61 -3.91 -16.02
CA LEU A 79 -6.96 -4.38 -16.33
C LEU A 79 -7.17 -4.40 -17.84
N LYS A 80 -7.75 -5.50 -18.33
CA LYS A 80 -8.03 -5.70 -19.77
C LYS A 80 -9.51 -5.49 -20.09
N THR A 81 -10.39 -5.77 -19.13
CA THR A 81 -11.84 -5.75 -19.34
C THR A 81 -12.52 -4.66 -18.50
N PRO A 82 -13.51 -3.93 -19.05
CA PRO A 82 -14.32 -2.97 -18.31
C PRO A 82 -15.01 -3.57 -17.08
N GLN A 83 -15.43 -4.83 -17.16
CA GLN A 83 -16.19 -5.55 -16.12
C GLN A 83 -15.37 -5.70 -14.82
N GLU A 84 -14.05 -5.82 -14.92
CA GLU A 84 -13.16 -5.88 -13.76
C GLU A 84 -13.00 -4.54 -13.04
N ALA A 85 -13.32 -3.43 -13.70
CA ALA A 85 -13.19 -2.08 -13.17
C ALA A 85 -14.54 -1.49 -12.72
N THR A 86 -15.64 -1.83 -13.40
CA THR A 86 -16.98 -1.30 -13.11
C THR A 86 -17.40 -1.59 -11.67
N GLY A 87 -17.85 -0.56 -10.97
CA GLY A 87 -18.25 -0.62 -9.57
C GLY A 87 -17.11 -0.41 -8.57
N LYS A 88 -15.84 -0.51 -8.96
CA LYS A 88 -14.72 -0.24 -8.05
C LYS A 88 -14.57 1.25 -7.74
N ILE A 89 -13.89 1.57 -6.65
CA ILE A 89 -13.61 2.94 -6.21
C ILE A 89 -12.14 3.25 -6.47
N VAL A 90 -11.84 4.47 -6.91
CA VAL A 90 -10.46 4.93 -7.14
C VAL A 90 -9.78 5.22 -5.80
N ALA A 91 -8.64 4.58 -5.50
CA ALA A 91 -7.90 4.79 -4.27
C ALA A 91 -6.92 5.99 -4.34
N ASN A 92 -6.37 6.26 -5.53
CA ASN A 92 -5.38 7.31 -5.78
C ASN A 92 -5.69 7.99 -7.12
N THR A 93 -5.41 9.28 -7.27
CA THR A 93 -5.72 10.07 -8.49
C THR A 93 -5.15 9.46 -9.77
N ILE A 94 -6.00 9.02 -10.69
CA ILE A 94 -5.59 8.44 -11.99
C ILE A 94 -5.73 9.52 -13.06
N TYR A 95 -4.67 9.77 -13.83
CA TYR A 95 -4.72 10.80 -14.88
C TYR A 95 -5.34 10.26 -16.17
N ALA A 96 -5.84 11.17 -17.01
CA ALA A 96 -6.39 10.82 -18.31
C ALA A 96 -5.33 10.11 -19.18
N GLY A 97 -5.72 9.01 -19.82
CA GLY A 97 -4.85 8.17 -20.65
C GLY A 97 -3.97 7.19 -19.88
N GLU A 98 -4.02 7.19 -18.55
CA GLU A 98 -3.25 6.25 -17.73
C GLU A 98 -3.87 4.84 -17.74
N MET A 99 -3.01 3.82 -17.72
CA MET A 99 -3.41 2.42 -17.58
C MET A 99 -3.99 2.13 -16.20
N ILE A 100 -5.16 1.51 -16.16
CA ILE A 100 -5.83 1.20 -14.90
C ILE A 100 -5.31 -0.13 -14.36
N SER A 101 -4.76 -0.09 -13.14
CA SER A 101 -4.31 -1.29 -12.45
C SER A 101 -5.15 -1.57 -11.20
N PRO A 102 -5.41 -2.84 -10.83
CA PRO A 102 -6.20 -3.22 -9.66
C PRO A 102 -5.69 -2.62 -8.36
N HIS A 103 -4.38 -2.36 -8.22
CA HIS A 103 -3.82 -1.80 -6.99
C HIS A 103 -4.20 -0.33 -6.75
N ARG A 104 -4.69 0.36 -7.80
CA ARG A 104 -5.22 1.73 -7.70
C ARG A 104 -6.72 1.76 -7.45
N LEU A 105 -7.35 0.58 -7.39
CA LEU A 105 -8.78 0.41 -7.25
C LEU A 105 -9.12 -0.31 -5.95
N ALA A 106 -10.28 0.00 -5.43
CA ALA A 106 -10.83 -0.54 -4.20
C ALA A 106 -12.29 -0.99 -4.44
N MET A 107 -12.91 -1.76 -3.54
CA MET A 107 -14.20 -2.41 -3.84
C MET A 107 -15.43 -1.48 -3.61
N PRO A 108 -16.57 -1.65 -4.32
CA PRO A 108 -17.79 -0.90 -4.02
C PRO A 108 -18.36 -1.22 -2.63
N GLY A 109 -18.94 -0.21 -1.97
CA GLY A 109 -19.32 -0.29 -0.54
C GLY A 109 -18.30 0.39 0.38
N GLU A 110 -17.20 0.83 -0.22
CA GLU A 110 -16.20 1.64 0.42
C GLU A 110 -16.65 3.12 0.57
N GLY A 111 -17.43 3.38 1.62
CA GLY A 111 -17.13 4.53 2.50
C GLY A 111 -15.81 4.29 3.27
N ALA A 112 -14.81 3.69 2.62
CA ALA A 112 -13.73 2.94 3.25
C ALA A 112 -12.39 3.66 3.25
N THR A 113 -12.47 4.96 3.44
CA THR A 113 -11.30 5.72 3.83
C THR A 113 -10.82 5.34 5.25
N LEU A 114 -11.68 4.68 6.05
CA LEU A 114 -11.33 4.15 7.38
C LEU A 114 -12.07 2.85 7.75
N ALA A 115 -13.33 2.68 7.36
CA ALA A 115 -14.16 1.55 7.82
C ALA A 115 -13.69 0.17 7.29
N ALA A 116 -13.22 0.06 6.04
CA ALA A 116 -12.68 -1.21 5.54
C ALA A 116 -11.26 -1.52 6.02
N LEU A 117 -10.56 -0.52 6.59
CA LEU A 117 -9.26 -0.74 7.22
C LEU A 117 -9.38 -1.33 8.63
N ILE A 118 -10.60 -1.41 9.19
CA ILE A 118 -10.86 -1.99 10.52
C ILE A 118 -10.99 -3.51 10.36
N PRO A 119 -10.10 -4.31 10.97
CA PRO A 119 -10.23 -5.77 10.94
C PRO A 119 -11.50 -6.25 11.65
N GLU A 120 -11.94 -7.47 11.32
CA GLU A 120 -13.03 -8.12 12.05
C GLU A 120 -12.77 -8.12 13.56
N ASN A 121 -13.83 -7.88 14.34
CA ASN A 121 -13.79 -7.77 15.81
C ASN A 121 -12.97 -6.59 16.37
N LYS A 122 -12.64 -5.59 15.54
CA LYS A 122 -12.03 -4.33 15.98
C LYS A 122 -12.93 -3.12 15.70
N ARG A 123 -12.55 -1.98 16.27
CA ARG A 123 -13.23 -0.68 16.17
C ARG A 123 -12.18 0.41 15.95
N ALA A 124 -12.53 1.40 15.13
CA ALA A 124 -11.77 2.64 15.04
C ALA A 124 -12.27 3.62 16.10
N VAL A 125 -11.39 4.11 16.96
CA VAL A 125 -11.73 5.11 17.99
C VAL A 125 -10.82 6.32 17.84
N THR A 126 -11.43 7.48 17.58
CA THR A 126 -10.72 8.75 17.52
C THR A 126 -10.63 9.37 18.90
N ILE A 127 -9.42 9.72 19.32
CA ILE A 127 -9.14 10.42 20.57
C ILE A 127 -8.41 11.73 20.29
N ARG A 128 -8.68 12.73 21.12
CA ARG A 128 -7.89 13.95 21.18
C ARG A 128 -6.63 13.66 21.98
N VAL A 129 -5.48 14.08 21.46
CA VAL A 129 -4.20 13.92 22.15
C VAL A 129 -3.55 15.29 22.31
N ASN A 130 -3.03 15.55 23.51
CA ASN A 130 -2.40 16.83 23.82
C ASN A 130 -1.00 16.90 23.21
N ASP A 131 -0.22 15.83 23.33
CA ASP A 131 1.07 15.70 22.66
C ASP A 131 1.46 14.22 22.48
N VAL A 132 2.21 13.96 21.40
CA VAL A 132 2.88 12.67 21.18
C VAL A 132 4.28 12.79 21.77
N VAL A 133 4.58 11.98 22.77
CA VAL A 133 5.88 12.00 23.45
C VAL A 133 6.96 11.58 22.45
N GLY A 134 7.90 12.48 22.17
CA GLY A 134 9.11 12.18 21.40
C GLY A 134 8.97 12.23 19.87
N VAL A 135 7.84 12.67 19.31
CA VAL A 135 7.71 12.77 17.85
C VAL A 135 6.85 13.97 17.42
N ALA A 136 7.52 15.07 17.08
CA ALA A 136 6.88 16.29 16.57
C ALA A 136 6.35 16.08 15.14
N GLY A 137 5.15 15.54 15.00
CA GLY A 137 4.42 15.52 13.73
C GLY A 137 4.74 14.37 12.76
N PHE A 138 5.55 13.38 13.15
CA PHE A 138 5.88 12.22 12.30
C PHE A 138 5.00 10.99 12.55
N LEU A 139 3.92 11.11 13.33
CA LEU A 139 2.99 10.00 13.48
C LEU A 139 2.22 9.79 12.18
N LEU A 140 2.43 8.64 11.54
CA LEU A 140 1.78 8.29 10.28
C LEU A 140 0.78 7.15 10.46
N PRO A 141 -0.28 7.06 9.63
CA PRO A 141 -1.11 5.87 9.53
C PRO A 141 -0.25 4.60 9.37
N GLY A 142 -0.64 3.55 10.09
CA GLY A 142 0.09 2.27 10.14
C GLY A 142 1.14 2.17 11.25
N ASN A 143 1.52 3.27 11.90
CA ASN A 143 2.42 3.24 13.05
C ASN A 143 1.76 2.52 14.25
N LYS A 144 2.59 1.93 15.12
CA LYS A 144 2.17 1.34 16.38
C LYS A 144 2.52 2.27 17.53
N VAL A 145 1.60 2.43 18.47
CA VAL A 145 1.74 3.32 19.63
C VAL A 145 1.31 2.63 20.91
N ASP A 146 1.90 3.07 22.02
CA ASP A 146 1.40 2.82 23.36
C ASP A 146 0.62 4.04 23.83
N VAL A 147 -0.52 3.79 24.49
CA VAL A 147 -1.42 4.84 24.99
C VAL A 147 -1.15 5.04 26.47
N LEU A 148 -0.75 6.26 26.84
CA LEU A 148 -0.44 6.67 28.20
C LEU A 148 -1.57 7.59 28.69
N ASN A 149 -2.00 7.40 29.93
CA ASN A 149 -2.91 8.32 30.61
C ASN A 149 -2.17 8.96 31.78
N THR A 150 -2.15 10.28 31.79
CA THR A 150 -1.58 11.09 32.87
C THR A 150 -2.69 11.75 33.65
N VAL A 151 -2.82 11.37 34.92
CA VAL A 151 -3.82 11.96 35.84
C VAL A 151 -3.09 12.92 36.77
N SER A 152 -3.40 14.21 36.67
CA SER A 152 -2.89 15.25 37.57
C SER A 152 -3.68 15.27 38.87
N SER A 153 -3.00 15.18 40.00
CA SER A 153 -3.59 15.36 41.33
C SER A 153 -3.54 16.83 41.74
N SER A 154 -4.55 17.29 42.47
CA SER A 154 -4.63 18.64 43.04
C SER A 154 -3.42 19.02 43.91
N LYS A 155 -2.65 18.04 44.40
CA LYS A 155 -1.42 18.24 45.19
C LYS A 155 -0.17 18.47 44.33
N GLY A 156 -0.30 18.66 43.02
CA GLY A 156 0.82 18.94 42.11
C GLY A 156 1.60 17.71 41.63
N TYR A 157 1.14 16.49 41.96
CA TYR A 157 1.74 15.24 41.46
C TYR A 157 0.97 14.73 40.25
N ALA A 158 1.67 14.31 39.20
CA ALA A 158 1.09 13.62 38.06
C ALA A 158 1.46 12.14 38.11
N ASN A 159 0.48 11.27 37.87
CA ASN A 159 0.71 9.83 37.74
C ASN A 159 0.40 9.39 36.31
N THR A 160 1.41 8.90 35.61
CA THR A 160 1.30 8.40 34.24
C THR A 160 1.32 6.89 34.22
N ARG A 161 0.35 6.28 33.54
CA ARG A 161 0.28 4.83 33.36
C ARG A 161 -0.04 4.46 31.92
N THR A 162 0.52 3.33 31.47
CA THR A 162 0.17 2.75 30.16
C THR A 162 -1.20 2.09 30.22
N VAL A 163 -2.14 2.58 29.43
CA VAL A 163 -3.51 2.07 29.33
C VAL A 163 -3.58 0.93 28.33
N LEU A 164 -3.04 1.15 27.14
CA LEU A 164 -3.01 0.19 26.04
C LEU A 164 -1.60 0.13 25.47
N LYS A 165 -1.24 -1.04 24.93
CA LYS A 165 0.06 -1.28 24.29
C LYS A 165 -0.15 -1.82 22.89
N ASN A 166 0.78 -1.53 21.99
CA ASN A 166 0.81 -2.09 20.63
C ASN A 166 -0.45 -1.77 19.80
N ILE A 167 -0.96 -0.54 19.91
CA ILE A 167 -2.16 -0.12 19.20
C ILE A 167 -1.77 0.49 17.85
N LYS A 168 -2.43 0.05 16.78
CA LYS A 168 -2.17 0.57 15.44
C LYS A 168 -2.92 1.88 15.21
N VAL A 169 -2.26 2.85 14.59
CA VAL A 169 -2.87 4.11 14.15
C VAL A 169 -3.49 3.91 12.77
N LEU A 170 -4.75 4.27 12.62
CA LEU A 170 -5.48 4.22 11.34
C LEU A 170 -5.45 5.57 10.62
N ALA A 171 -5.59 6.67 11.37
CA ALA A 171 -5.57 8.02 10.80
C ALA A 171 -5.05 9.04 11.82
N VAL A 172 -4.51 10.16 11.32
CA VAL A 172 -4.06 11.30 12.10
C VAL A 172 -4.65 12.56 11.46
N ASP A 173 -5.32 13.37 12.26
CA ASP A 173 -5.89 14.65 11.84
C ASP A 173 -5.32 15.78 12.73
N GLN A 174 -5.05 16.92 12.11
CA GLN A 174 -4.59 18.13 12.79
C GLN A 174 -5.59 19.25 12.50
N THR A 175 -6.48 19.50 13.46
CA THR A 175 -7.38 20.64 13.37
C THR A 175 -6.78 21.80 14.16
N ALA A 176 -6.33 22.84 13.45
CA ALA A 176 -5.98 24.11 14.09
C ALA A 176 -7.26 24.78 14.58
N ARG A 177 -7.36 25.04 15.90
CA ARG A 177 -8.42 25.87 16.46
C ARG A 177 -7.81 27.16 17.00
N THR A 178 -8.34 28.29 16.56
CA THR A 178 -8.01 29.59 17.15
C THR A 178 -8.90 29.77 18.38
N ASN A 179 -8.29 29.78 19.57
CA ASN A 179 -8.95 30.22 20.78
C ASN A 179 -8.11 31.33 21.38
N ASP A 180 -8.71 32.48 21.69
CA ASP A 180 -8.09 33.59 22.43
C ASP A 180 -6.68 33.99 21.93
N ASN A 181 -6.58 34.30 20.63
CA ASN A 181 -5.39 34.86 19.98
C ASN A 181 -4.12 33.98 20.02
N LYS A 182 -4.26 32.67 20.34
CA LYS A 182 -3.18 31.68 20.24
C LYS A 182 -3.65 30.48 19.38
N PRO A 183 -2.92 30.10 18.31
CA PRO A 183 -3.19 28.87 17.60
C PRO A 183 -2.97 27.68 18.53
N VAL A 184 -4.02 26.92 18.84
CA VAL A 184 -3.88 25.62 19.52
C VAL A 184 -4.03 24.54 18.46
N ILE A 185 -2.93 23.85 18.15
CA ILE A 185 -2.95 22.71 17.25
C ILE A 185 -3.47 21.52 18.04
N VAL A 186 -4.73 21.15 17.79
CA VAL A 186 -5.33 19.96 18.38
C VAL A 186 -5.09 18.79 17.43
N ARG A 187 -4.44 17.74 17.92
CA ARG A 187 -4.26 16.50 17.16
C ARG A 187 -5.34 15.50 17.56
N ALA A 188 -6.03 14.97 16.55
CA ALA A 188 -6.97 13.86 16.71
C ALA A 188 -6.34 12.63 16.05
N VAL A 189 -6.32 11.51 16.77
CA VAL A 189 -5.71 10.27 16.26
C VAL A 189 -6.75 9.16 16.34
N THR A 190 -6.93 8.45 15.24
CA THR A 190 -7.84 7.30 15.15
C THR A 190 -7.05 6.02 15.34
N LEU A 191 -7.43 5.25 16.37
CA LEU A 191 -6.75 4.04 16.80
C LEU A 191 -7.57 2.78 16.46
N GLU A 192 -6.87 1.71 16.10
CA GLU A 192 -7.43 0.38 15.89
C GLU A 192 -7.46 -0.40 17.21
N VAL A 193 -8.64 -0.59 17.80
CA VAL A 193 -8.79 -1.20 19.13
C VAL A 193 -9.86 -2.27 19.14
N THR A 194 -9.78 -3.25 20.06
CA THR A 194 -10.89 -4.18 20.32
C THR A 194 -12.03 -3.48 21.06
N PRO A 195 -13.27 -4.03 21.05
CA PRO A 195 -14.39 -3.49 21.82
C PRO A 195 -14.06 -3.22 23.31
N LYS A 196 -13.38 -4.16 23.97
CA LYS A 196 -12.99 -4.04 25.38
C LYS A 196 -11.91 -2.97 25.59
N GLU A 197 -10.98 -2.84 24.67
CA GLU A 197 -9.96 -1.78 24.71
C GLU A 197 -10.56 -0.41 24.43
N ALA A 198 -11.57 -0.31 23.57
CA ALA A 198 -12.30 0.93 23.31
C ALA A 198 -12.99 1.46 24.58
N GLU A 199 -13.70 0.60 25.30
CA GLU A 199 -14.33 0.94 26.58
C GLU A 199 -13.30 1.41 27.61
N LYS A 200 -12.18 0.68 27.72
CA LYS A 200 -11.07 1.04 28.61
C LYS A 200 -10.46 2.39 28.23
N LEU A 201 -10.21 2.62 26.93
CA LEU A 201 -9.62 3.84 26.42
C LEU A 201 -10.49 5.05 26.70
N LEU A 202 -11.79 4.97 26.40
CA LEU A 202 -12.74 6.05 26.65
C LEU A 202 -12.91 6.35 28.14
N THR A 203 -12.90 5.30 28.98
CA THR A 203 -12.95 5.45 30.44
C THR A 203 -11.69 6.11 31.01
N GLU A 204 -10.53 5.90 30.40
CA GLU A 204 -9.28 6.52 30.84
C GLU A 204 -9.14 7.95 30.31
N ASN A 205 -9.61 8.20 29.09
CA ASN A 205 -9.64 9.54 28.49
C ASN A 205 -10.54 10.52 29.27
N SER A 206 -11.53 10.03 30.02
CA SER A 206 -12.35 10.90 30.89
C SER A 206 -11.69 11.21 32.24
N LYS A 207 -10.62 10.49 32.63
CA LYS A 207 -9.95 10.64 33.94
C LYS A 207 -8.73 11.55 33.91
N GLY A 208 -8.12 11.73 32.74
CA GLY A 208 -6.86 12.44 32.60
C GLY A 208 -6.49 12.65 31.14
N ASP A 209 -5.28 13.16 30.93
CA ASP A 209 -4.79 13.51 29.60
C ASP A 209 -4.16 12.30 28.92
N ILE A 210 -4.58 12.05 27.68
CA ILE A 210 -4.01 10.99 26.85
C ILE A 210 -2.80 11.50 26.06
N GLN A 211 -1.72 10.73 26.16
CA GLN A 211 -0.50 10.91 25.40
C GLN A 211 -0.19 9.61 24.64
N LEU A 212 0.42 9.75 23.47
CA LEU A 212 0.85 8.61 22.67
C LEU A 212 2.37 8.53 22.70
N ALA A 213 2.90 7.32 22.86
CA ALA A 213 4.30 7.01 22.67
C ALA A 213 4.46 6.13 21.43
N LEU A 214 5.29 6.56 20.48
CA LEU A 214 5.57 5.78 19.28
C LEU A 214 6.35 4.53 19.66
N ARG A 215 5.89 3.38 19.17
CA ARG A 215 6.49 2.09 19.45
C ARG A 215 7.42 1.68 18.30
N ASN A 216 8.52 1.01 18.65
CA ASN A 216 9.41 0.44 17.65
C ASN A 216 8.66 -0.66 16.86
N PRO A 217 8.60 -0.59 15.52
CA PRO A 217 7.90 -1.58 14.69
C PRO A 217 8.51 -2.98 14.76
N HIS A 218 9.76 -3.12 15.20
CA HIS A 218 10.46 -4.40 15.31
C HIS A 218 10.42 -5.00 16.73
N GLU A 219 9.77 -4.34 17.68
CA GLU A 219 9.68 -4.84 19.05
C GLU A 219 8.68 -6.00 19.14
N ILE A 220 9.17 -7.17 19.55
CA ILE A 220 8.35 -8.35 19.78
C ILE A 220 7.80 -8.27 21.21
N ASP A 221 6.49 -8.21 21.37
CA ASP A 221 5.82 -8.32 22.67
C ASP A 221 6.15 -9.68 23.29
N GLN A 222 7.01 -9.71 24.31
CA GLN A 222 7.16 -10.89 25.13
C GLN A 222 5.87 -11.09 25.93
N PRO A 223 5.25 -12.28 25.89
CA PRO A 223 4.09 -12.54 26.72
C PRO A 223 4.49 -12.28 28.17
N VAL A 224 3.67 -11.50 28.88
CA VAL A 224 3.87 -11.25 30.31
C VAL A 224 3.82 -12.62 30.97
N VAL A 225 5.00 -13.18 31.28
CA VAL A 225 5.10 -14.43 32.02
C VAL A 225 4.41 -14.14 33.34
N ALA A 226 3.19 -14.65 33.49
CA ALA A 226 2.49 -14.61 34.75
C ALA A 226 3.46 -15.24 35.75
N LYS A 227 4.08 -14.42 36.59
CA LYS A 227 4.86 -14.93 37.73
C LYS A 227 3.84 -15.70 38.55
N ARG A 228 3.74 -17.00 38.30
CA ARG A 228 3.00 -17.92 39.16
C ARG A 228 3.66 -17.73 40.51
N ARG A 229 2.97 -17.03 41.41
CA ARG A 229 3.40 -16.95 42.80
C ARG A 229 3.38 -18.40 43.26
N ALA A 230 4.55 -19.03 43.34
CA ALA A 230 4.64 -20.36 43.92
C ALA A 230 4.03 -20.25 45.33
N PRO A 231 3.08 -21.11 45.70
CA PRO A 231 2.57 -21.10 47.06
C PRO A 231 3.76 -21.26 48.02
N ALA A 232 3.76 -20.50 49.13
CA ALA A 232 4.83 -20.57 50.12
C ALA A 232 5.07 -22.04 50.53
N PRO A 233 6.33 -22.47 50.69
CA PRO A 233 6.63 -23.85 51.05
C PRO A 233 5.92 -24.22 52.35
N SER A 234 5.18 -25.32 52.34
CA SER A 234 4.55 -25.89 53.52
C SER A 234 5.15 -27.26 53.81
N VAL A 235 5.53 -27.50 55.05
CA VAL A 235 6.01 -28.80 55.52
C VAL A 235 4.88 -29.47 56.30
N THR A 236 4.64 -30.74 56.00
CA THR A 236 3.74 -31.59 56.80
C THR A 236 4.57 -32.23 57.90
N VAL A 237 4.32 -31.84 59.14
CA VAL A 237 4.95 -32.44 60.31
C VAL A 237 4.06 -33.57 60.81
N ILE A 238 4.60 -34.78 60.88
CA ILE A 238 3.91 -35.95 61.43
C ILE A 238 4.43 -36.19 62.85
N LYS A 239 3.55 -36.14 63.85
CA LYS A 239 3.87 -36.42 65.25
C LYS A 239 2.92 -37.51 65.75
N GLY A 240 3.41 -38.74 65.86
CA GLY A 240 2.59 -39.90 66.19
C GLY A 240 1.54 -40.16 65.09
N SER A 241 0.26 -40.24 65.46
CA SER A 241 -0.87 -40.43 64.53
C SER A 241 -1.46 -39.12 63.97
N GLN A 242 -0.91 -37.95 64.32
CA GLN A 242 -1.41 -36.66 63.85
C GLN A 242 -0.46 -36.02 62.83
N ALA A 243 -1.03 -35.57 61.71
CA ALA A 243 -0.34 -34.78 60.69
C ALA A 243 -0.79 -33.32 60.77
N SER A 244 0.16 -32.39 60.85
CA SER A 244 -0.10 -30.94 60.87
C SER A 244 0.68 -30.25 59.75
N LYS A 245 0.00 -29.38 58.99
CA LYS A 245 0.57 -28.66 57.85
C LYS A 245 1.03 -27.27 58.30
N VAL A 246 2.33 -27.07 58.38
CA VAL A 246 2.94 -25.81 58.84
C VAL A 246 3.50 -25.06 57.65
N ARG A 247 3.13 -23.78 57.51
CA ARG A 247 3.76 -22.89 56.51
C ARG A 247 5.12 -22.45 57.03
N VAL A 248 6.15 -22.60 56.21
CA VAL A 248 7.51 -22.15 56.55
C VAL A 248 7.62 -20.69 56.12
N SER A 249 7.73 -19.78 57.08
CA SER A 249 8.16 -18.41 56.83
C SER A 249 9.69 -18.39 56.78
N ASN A 250 10.26 -17.77 55.75
CA ASN A 250 11.66 -17.35 55.78
C ASN A 250 11.84 -16.18 56.75
#